data_AF-A0A7K7VTJ2-F1
#
_entry.id   AF-A0A7K7VTJ2-F1
#
_cell.length_a   1.000
_cell.length_b   1.000
_cell.length_c   1.000
_cell.angle_alpha   90.00
_cell.angle_beta   90.00
_cell.angle_gamma   90.00
#
_symmetry.space_group_name_H-M   'P 1'
#
loop_
_entity.id
_entity.type
_entity.pdbx_description
1 polymer ?
#
loop_
_entity_poly.entity_id
_entity_poly.type
_entity_poly.pdbx_seq_one_letter_code
_entity_poly.pdbx_strand_id
1 'polypeptide(L)'
;MAHDKAGILRGLLFSSLLHLTLSHDGVFLGKGQALSLLKRPRRANKGFLEEMLKGNLERECLEETCSYEEAFEALESTDRTVRTVHGACQGITKSRAVLDACLEGNCSIGLGKNYVGTISHTKSGIECQMWTSKYPHIPKFNTTIHPNLLENYCRNPDNNTAGPWCYTKDPTVRREECPIPVCGEERTTVEFTPRAKPPASTQPCEQEKGLLYTGTLAVTVSGAKCLPWNSEKAREVLQGKNIITEVKLVENYCRNPDADDEGVWCVTAEPPNFEYCDLQYCESSLEEDDELLERITGRTDRPQEYKTFFDEKTFGSGEADCGIRPLFEKKKISDGTEKELMESYRDSRVVNGEDAEVGSSPWQVMLYKKRPQELLCGASLISDSWVLTAAHCLFYPPWDKNLTTNDILVRIGKHFRAKYENHKEKIVLLDKIIIHPKYNWKENMDRDIALMHLKRPVILSDYIHPVCLPTKELVQRLMLAGYKGRVTGWGNLKETWATSPSNLPTVLQQLNIPIVEHAICKASTKVKVTDNMFCAGYSSEDLKRGDACEGDSGGPFVMKSPDDNRWYQVGIVSWGEGCDRDDKYGFYTHVFRLKKWIRKSIER
;
A
#
# COMPACT_ATOMS: atom_id res chain seq x y z
N MET A 1 -76.59 28.12 68.24
CA MET A 1 -76.39 27.05 67.24
C MET A 1 -75.29 27.52 66.30
N ALA A 2 -74.02 27.42 66.70
CA ALA A 2 -73.29 26.17 66.87
C ALA A 2 -73.20 25.40 65.54
N HIS A 3 -71.95 25.26 65.10
CA HIS A 3 -71.44 24.25 64.17
C HIS A 3 -71.79 24.36 62.68
N ASP A 4 -70.69 24.53 61.94
CA ASP A 4 -70.38 23.78 60.71
C ASP A 4 -70.52 24.47 59.36
N LYS A 5 -70.08 25.74 59.28
CA LYS A 5 -69.70 26.37 57.99
C LYS A 5 -68.25 26.10 57.59
N ALA A 6 -67.47 25.42 58.43
CA ALA A 6 -66.08 25.04 58.15
C ALA A 6 -65.96 23.67 57.45
N GLY A 7 -66.90 22.74 57.68
CA GLY A 7 -66.97 21.46 56.96
C GLY A 7 -67.36 21.59 55.49
N ILE A 8 -68.28 22.50 55.16
CA ILE A 8 -68.76 22.71 53.78
C ILE A 8 -67.66 23.34 52.90
N LEU A 9 -66.88 24.28 53.43
CA LEU A 9 -65.78 24.91 52.69
C LEU A 9 -64.60 23.93 52.50
N ARG A 10 -64.32 23.07 53.48
CA ARG A 10 -63.33 21.98 53.34
C ARG A 10 -63.80 20.89 52.37
N GLY A 11 -65.09 20.58 52.33
CA GLY A 11 -65.67 19.63 51.36
C GLY A 11 -65.64 20.14 49.92
N LEU A 12 -65.91 21.43 49.70
CA LEU A 12 -65.82 22.06 48.37
C LEU A 12 -64.36 22.24 47.90
N LEU A 13 -63.43 22.54 48.82
CA LEU A 13 -62.00 22.58 48.50
C LEU A 13 -61.46 21.19 48.18
N PHE A 14 -61.83 20.14 48.93
CA PHE A 14 -61.46 18.75 48.60
C PHE A 14 -62.11 18.25 47.30
N SER A 15 -63.34 18.65 46.99
CA SER A 15 -63.99 18.35 45.70
C SER A 15 -63.27 19.04 44.53
N SER A 16 -62.83 20.29 44.70
CA SER A 16 -62.04 20.99 43.66
C SER A 16 -60.63 20.41 43.49
N LEU A 17 -60.00 19.96 44.58
CA LEU A 17 -58.70 19.29 44.55
C LEU A 17 -58.80 17.88 43.93
N LEU A 18 -59.90 17.15 44.15
CA LEU A 18 -60.13 15.84 43.51
C LEU A 18 -60.38 15.99 41.98
N HIS A 19 -61.01 17.08 41.55
CA HIS A 19 -61.18 17.41 40.13
C HIS A 19 -59.88 17.91 39.46
N LEU A 20 -58.97 18.53 40.22
CA LEU A 20 -57.63 18.93 39.74
C LEU A 20 -56.63 17.77 39.68
N THR A 21 -56.85 16.67 40.40
CA THR A 21 -56.00 15.45 40.31
C THR A 21 -56.48 14.42 39.28
N LEU A 22 -57.65 14.61 38.67
CA LEU A 22 -58.20 13.72 37.61
C LEU A 22 -58.10 14.32 36.20
N SER A 23 -57.46 15.48 36.04
CA SER A 23 -57.14 16.08 34.74
C SER A 23 -55.64 15.97 34.46
N HIS A 24 -55.18 14.73 34.28
CA HIS A 24 -53.91 14.42 33.62
C HIS A 24 -54.17 13.72 32.30
N ASP A 25 -55.08 14.27 31.49
CA ASP A 25 -55.05 14.01 30.07
C ASP A 25 -54.16 15.06 29.43
N GLY A 26 -52.93 14.65 29.15
CA GLY A 26 -51.97 15.45 28.40
C GLY A 26 -52.62 15.94 27.11
N VAL A 27 -52.81 17.26 27.00
CA VAL A 27 -53.21 17.94 25.75
C VAL A 27 -52.13 17.76 24.65
N PHE A 28 -50.99 17.17 25.00
CA PHE A 28 -49.99 16.70 24.06
C PHE A 28 -49.84 15.19 24.17
N LEU A 29 -50.18 14.51 23.08
CA LEU A 29 -49.85 13.10 22.86
C LEU A 29 -48.33 12.92 22.94
N GLY A 30 -47.88 11.88 23.64
CA GLY A 30 -46.48 11.47 23.59
C GLY A 30 -46.04 11.21 22.14
N LYS A 31 -44.76 11.47 21.82
CA LYS A 31 -44.23 11.44 20.44
C LYS A 31 -44.60 10.16 19.65
N GLY A 32 -44.72 9.01 20.34
CA GLY A 32 -45.16 7.73 19.76
C GLY A 32 -46.67 7.60 19.51
N GLN A 33 -47.52 8.29 20.28
CA GLN A 33 -48.99 8.32 20.10
C GLN A 33 -49.45 9.43 19.16
N ALA A 34 -48.71 10.53 19.04
CA ALA A 34 -49.00 11.57 18.04
C ALA A 34 -48.86 11.06 16.59
N LEU A 35 -47.94 10.12 16.36
CA LEU A 35 -47.72 9.46 15.07
C LEU A 35 -48.84 8.48 14.68
N SER A 36 -49.61 7.94 15.64
CA SER A 36 -50.72 7.02 15.32
C SER A 36 -52.01 7.74 14.93
N LEU A 37 -52.16 9.01 15.33
CA LEU A 37 -53.35 9.83 15.06
C LEU A 37 -53.23 10.71 13.80
N LEU A 38 -52.03 10.91 13.28
CA LEU A 38 -51.77 11.54 11.97
C LEU A 38 -51.65 10.52 10.83
N LYS A 39 -52.36 9.39 10.91
CA LYS A 39 -52.54 8.55 9.72
C LYS A 39 -53.43 9.32 8.75
N ARG A 40 -52.86 9.79 7.63
CA ARG A 40 -53.67 10.23 6.48
C ARG A 40 -54.67 9.10 6.18
N PRO A 41 -55.99 9.36 6.18
CA PRO A 41 -56.93 8.35 5.73
C PRO A 41 -56.60 8.01 4.28
N ARG A 42 -56.48 6.71 3.96
CA ARG A 42 -56.41 6.25 2.57
C ARG A 42 -57.60 6.85 1.82
N ARG A 43 -57.36 7.58 0.73
CA ARG A 43 -58.43 8.06 -0.16
C ARG A 43 -58.96 6.91 -1.03
N ALA A 44 -58.16 5.87 -1.27
CA ALA A 44 -58.57 4.72 -2.07
C ALA A 44 -58.68 3.46 -1.21
N ASN A 45 -59.92 3.06 -0.95
CA ASN A 45 -60.34 1.68 -1.17
C ASN A 45 -61.38 1.79 -2.28
N LYS A 46 -61.06 1.39 -3.51
CA LYS A 46 -62.09 1.22 -4.55
C LYS A 46 -62.25 -0.26 -4.92
N GLY A 47 -62.51 -1.08 -3.90
CA GLY A 47 -63.19 -2.36 -4.03
C GLY A 47 -62.38 -3.48 -4.69
N PHE A 48 -63.07 -4.59 -4.99
CA PHE A 48 -62.55 -5.89 -5.45
C PHE A 48 -61.65 -5.87 -6.72
N LEU A 49 -61.47 -4.72 -7.39
CA LEU A 49 -60.75 -4.58 -8.65
C LEU A 49 -59.54 -3.63 -8.57
N GLU A 50 -59.19 -3.12 -7.39
CA GLU A 50 -58.06 -2.20 -7.19
C GLU A 50 -56.72 -2.83 -7.60
N GLU A 51 -56.52 -4.11 -7.31
CA GLU A 51 -55.38 -4.93 -7.75
C GLU A 51 -55.30 -5.14 -9.29
N MET A 52 -56.35 -4.78 -10.06
CA MET A 52 -56.32 -4.85 -11.53
C MET A 52 -55.78 -3.56 -12.19
N LEU A 53 -55.55 -2.50 -11.41
CA LEU A 53 -54.99 -1.26 -11.90
C LEU A 53 -53.45 -1.32 -11.87
N LYS A 54 -52.79 -0.75 -12.88
CA LYS A 54 -51.33 -0.62 -12.87
C LYS A 54 -50.90 0.23 -11.67
N GLY A 55 -49.97 -0.29 -10.86
CA GLY A 55 -49.43 0.39 -9.69
C GLY A 55 -48.95 1.82 -9.99
N ASN A 56 -49.24 2.76 -9.10
CA ASN A 56 -48.88 4.17 -9.24
C ASN A 56 -48.21 4.69 -7.96
N LEU A 57 -46.90 4.97 -8.04
CA LEU A 57 -46.11 5.35 -6.87
C LEU A 57 -46.56 6.68 -6.22
N GLU A 58 -47.11 7.61 -7.00
CA GLU A 58 -47.60 8.89 -6.47
C GLU A 58 -48.86 8.70 -5.62
N ARG A 59 -49.79 7.88 -6.11
CA ARG A 59 -51.03 7.57 -5.41
C ARG A 59 -50.77 6.71 -4.16
N GLU A 60 -50.07 5.60 -4.33
CA GLU A 60 -49.97 4.57 -3.30
C GLU A 60 -48.95 4.95 -2.20
N CYS A 61 -47.80 5.53 -2.58
CA CYS A 61 -46.67 5.70 -1.66
C CYS A 61 -46.32 7.16 -1.28
N LEU A 62 -46.83 8.17 -2.02
CA LEU A 62 -46.58 9.59 -1.70
C LEU A 62 -47.77 10.26 -1.04
N GLU A 63 -48.95 10.06 -1.61
CA GLU A 63 -50.19 10.56 -1.03
C GLU A 63 -50.58 9.74 0.21
N GLU A 64 -50.28 8.43 0.19
CA GLU A 64 -50.65 7.43 1.20
C GLU A 64 -49.43 6.63 1.73
N THR A 65 -49.66 5.82 2.77
CA THR A 65 -48.68 4.85 3.25
C THR A 65 -48.89 3.53 2.51
N CYS A 66 -47.90 3.11 1.71
CA CYS A 66 -47.96 1.87 0.95
C CYS A 66 -47.32 0.67 1.66
N SER A 67 -47.78 -0.54 1.30
CA SER A 67 -47.15 -1.82 1.61
C SER A 67 -45.98 -2.13 0.67
N TYR A 68 -45.25 -3.21 0.97
CA TYR A 68 -44.16 -3.68 0.10
C TYR A 68 -44.70 -4.10 -1.28
N GLU A 69 -45.83 -4.81 -1.31
CA GLU A 69 -46.47 -5.27 -2.54
C GLU A 69 -46.94 -4.10 -3.42
N GLU A 70 -47.63 -3.12 -2.83
CA GLU A 70 -48.11 -1.91 -3.52
C GLU A 70 -46.92 -1.10 -4.12
N ALA A 71 -45.82 -0.99 -3.38
CA ALA A 71 -44.61 -0.32 -3.87
C ALA A 71 -43.89 -1.13 -4.97
N PHE A 72 -43.89 -2.46 -4.88
CA PHE A 72 -43.25 -3.33 -5.86
C PHE A 72 -43.99 -3.31 -7.20
N GLU A 73 -45.32 -3.31 -7.17
CA GLU A 73 -46.16 -3.17 -8.36
C GLU A 73 -45.94 -1.85 -9.10
N ALA A 74 -45.64 -0.77 -8.37
CA ALA A 74 -45.37 0.54 -8.96
C ALA A 74 -43.91 0.71 -9.45
N LEU A 75 -42.95 0.05 -8.81
CA LEU A 75 -41.51 0.26 -9.06
C LEU A 75 -40.84 -0.84 -9.89
N GLU A 76 -41.43 -2.03 -9.93
CA GLU A 76 -40.94 -3.23 -10.62
C GLU A 76 -39.46 -3.53 -10.27
N SER A 77 -39.03 -3.18 -9.04
CA SER A 77 -37.64 -3.27 -8.59
C SER A 77 -37.57 -3.52 -7.10
N THR A 78 -36.97 -4.65 -6.71
CA THR A 78 -36.79 -5.05 -5.31
C THR A 78 -36.01 -3.98 -4.51
N ASP A 79 -34.91 -3.46 -5.06
CA ASP A 79 -34.06 -2.46 -4.36
C ASP A 79 -34.81 -1.13 -4.14
N ARG A 80 -35.48 -0.60 -5.17
CA ARG A 80 -36.26 0.64 -5.04
C ARG A 80 -37.45 0.47 -4.09
N THR A 81 -38.08 -0.70 -4.10
CA THR A 81 -39.19 -1.03 -3.20
C THR A 81 -38.73 -1.05 -1.75
N VAL A 82 -37.62 -1.75 -1.45
CA VAL A 82 -37.02 -1.77 -0.11
C VAL A 82 -36.65 -0.36 0.35
N ARG A 83 -36.05 0.47 -0.52
CA ARG A 83 -35.69 1.87 -0.19
C ARG A 83 -36.89 2.74 0.16
N THR A 84 -38.03 2.51 -0.49
CA THR A 84 -39.28 3.26 -0.30
C THR A 84 -39.99 2.86 1.00
N VAL A 85 -40.11 1.55 1.27
CA VAL A 85 -40.97 1.04 2.35
C VAL A 85 -40.20 0.80 3.66
N HIS A 86 -38.92 0.42 3.58
CA HIS A 86 -38.11 0.01 4.74
C HIS A 86 -36.73 0.69 4.81
N GLY A 87 -36.46 1.63 3.90
CA GLY A 87 -35.12 2.20 3.71
C GLY A 87 -35.05 3.70 3.86
N ALA A 88 -34.00 4.29 3.29
CA ALA A 88 -33.65 5.69 3.50
C ALA A 88 -34.62 6.71 2.88
N CYS A 89 -35.51 6.28 1.97
CA CYS A 89 -36.53 7.14 1.36
C CYS A 89 -37.88 7.07 2.08
N GLN A 90 -38.00 6.26 3.14
CA GLN A 90 -39.23 6.09 3.89
C GLN A 90 -39.66 7.42 4.54
N GLY A 91 -40.92 7.81 4.33
CA GLY A 91 -41.52 9.00 4.94
C GLY A 91 -41.37 10.30 4.14
N ILE A 92 -40.75 10.27 2.95
CA ILE A 92 -40.76 11.39 2.01
C ILE A 92 -42.18 11.48 1.40
N THR A 93 -42.98 12.44 1.86
CA THR A 93 -44.41 12.59 1.46
C THR A 93 -44.73 13.95 0.85
N LYS A 94 -43.75 14.86 0.79
CA LYS A 94 -43.96 16.27 0.44
C LYS A 94 -43.61 16.63 -0.99
N SER A 95 -42.76 15.86 -1.67
CA SER A 95 -42.31 16.17 -3.02
C SER A 95 -42.00 14.90 -3.80
N ARG A 96 -42.69 14.74 -4.94
CA ARG A 96 -42.44 13.65 -5.89
C ARG A 96 -40.99 13.68 -6.39
N ALA A 97 -40.50 14.86 -6.75
CA ALA A 97 -39.15 15.05 -7.25
C ALA A 97 -38.07 14.63 -6.22
N VAL A 98 -38.30 14.90 -4.92
CA VAL A 98 -37.36 14.50 -3.87
C VAL A 98 -37.39 12.99 -3.63
N LEU A 99 -38.57 12.36 -3.71
CA LEU A 99 -38.67 10.90 -3.63
C LEU A 99 -37.97 10.24 -4.83
N ASP A 100 -38.23 10.71 -6.05
CA ASP A 100 -37.59 10.17 -7.25
C ASP A 100 -36.07 10.32 -7.18
N ALA A 101 -35.56 11.50 -6.79
CA ALA A 101 -34.12 11.71 -6.59
C ALA A 101 -33.52 10.81 -5.49
N CYS A 102 -34.27 10.55 -4.41
CA CYS A 102 -33.85 9.61 -3.37
C CYS A 102 -33.74 8.17 -3.90
N LEU A 103 -34.69 7.74 -4.74
CA LEU A 103 -34.75 6.41 -5.32
C LEU A 103 -33.70 6.21 -6.42
N GLU A 104 -33.42 7.24 -7.22
CA GLU A 104 -32.30 7.27 -8.16
C GLU A 104 -30.95 7.15 -7.43
N GLY A 105 -30.84 7.78 -6.25
CA GLY A 105 -29.67 7.66 -5.37
C GLY A 105 -28.45 8.47 -5.82
N ASN A 106 -28.66 9.49 -6.67
CA ASN A 106 -27.63 10.44 -7.09
C ASN A 106 -27.37 11.56 -6.05
N CYS A 107 -28.18 11.62 -5.00
CA CYS A 107 -28.09 12.58 -3.90
C CYS A 107 -28.26 11.87 -2.55
N SER A 108 -27.91 12.56 -1.47
CA SER A 108 -27.95 12.05 -0.10
C SER A 108 -29.21 12.55 0.64
N ILE A 109 -29.97 11.62 1.22
CA ILE A 109 -30.97 11.90 2.27
C ILE A 109 -30.39 11.52 3.63
N GLY A 110 -30.47 12.45 4.60
CA GLY A 110 -29.97 12.24 5.96
C GLY A 110 -28.48 11.86 5.95
N LEU A 111 -28.16 10.63 6.38
CA LEU A 111 -26.80 10.10 6.40
C LEU A 111 -26.29 9.58 5.04
N GLY A 112 -27.11 9.61 3.98
CA GLY A 112 -26.72 9.20 2.64
C GLY A 112 -26.70 7.69 2.43
N LYS A 113 -27.56 6.94 3.13
CA LYS A 113 -27.72 5.49 2.92
C LYS A 113 -28.34 5.14 1.57
N ASN A 114 -29.12 6.04 0.99
CA ASN A 114 -29.70 5.89 -0.35
C ASN A 114 -28.69 6.14 -1.47
N TYR A 115 -27.53 6.74 -1.15
CA TYR A 115 -26.58 7.20 -2.15
C TYR A 115 -25.88 6.03 -2.84
N VAL A 116 -26.06 5.93 -4.17
CA VAL A 116 -25.39 4.96 -5.05
C VAL A 116 -24.67 5.64 -6.23
N GLY A 117 -24.57 6.96 -6.22
CA GLY A 117 -23.87 7.73 -7.25
C GLY A 117 -22.36 7.45 -7.34
N THR A 118 -21.71 8.15 -8.27
CA THR A 118 -20.35 7.88 -8.75
C THR A 118 -19.29 8.88 -8.26
N ILE A 119 -19.57 9.70 -7.26
CA ILE A 119 -18.58 10.63 -6.71
C ILE A 119 -17.45 9.83 -6.08
N SER A 120 -16.22 10.09 -6.53
CA SER A 120 -14.99 9.39 -6.16
C SER A 120 -13.87 10.34 -5.73
N HIS A 121 -14.22 11.52 -5.23
CA HIS A 121 -13.30 12.46 -4.63
C HIS A 121 -13.83 12.98 -3.28
N THR A 122 -12.90 13.26 -2.38
CA THR A 122 -13.21 13.76 -1.04
C THR A 122 -13.45 15.27 -1.05
N LYS A 123 -13.89 15.82 0.08
CA LYS A 123 -14.08 17.28 0.25
C LYS A 123 -12.80 18.07 0.02
N SER A 124 -11.64 17.46 0.20
CA SER A 124 -10.34 18.11 -0.03
C SER A 124 -9.77 17.89 -1.43
N GLY A 125 -10.52 17.20 -2.30
CA GLY A 125 -10.14 16.90 -3.68
C GLY A 125 -9.23 15.67 -3.83
N ILE A 126 -9.05 14.88 -2.76
CA ILE A 126 -8.26 13.65 -2.82
C ILE A 126 -9.08 12.58 -3.53
N GLU A 127 -8.44 11.87 -4.45
CA GLU A 127 -9.06 10.76 -5.16
C GLU A 127 -9.30 9.58 -4.20
N CYS A 128 -10.47 8.97 -4.31
CA CYS A 128 -10.84 7.83 -3.49
C CYS A 128 -10.05 6.57 -3.90
N GLN A 129 -9.64 5.82 -2.90
CA GLN A 129 -9.15 4.45 -3.02
C GLN A 129 -10.32 3.53 -3.40
N MET A 130 -10.05 2.55 -4.27
CA MET A 130 -11.01 1.49 -4.55
C MET A 130 -11.30 0.71 -3.27
N TRP A 131 -12.58 0.40 -3.01
CA TRP A 131 -12.95 -0.40 -1.85
C TRP A 131 -12.26 -1.77 -1.87
N THR A 132 -11.97 -2.30 -3.08
CA THR A 132 -11.26 -3.57 -3.33
C THR A 132 -9.79 -3.53 -2.93
N SER A 133 -9.18 -2.35 -3.06
CA SER A 133 -7.74 -2.19 -2.94
C SER A 133 -7.34 -2.12 -1.47
N LYS A 134 -6.17 -2.68 -1.16
CA LYS A 134 -5.55 -2.63 0.17
C LYS A 134 -4.50 -1.54 0.30
N TYR A 135 -4.30 -0.75 -0.76
CA TYR A 135 -3.29 0.28 -0.83
C TYR A 135 -3.91 1.66 -1.14
N PRO A 136 -3.51 2.73 -0.42
CA PRO A 136 -2.54 2.74 0.67
C PRO A 136 -3.11 2.25 2.02
N HIS A 137 -4.43 2.17 2.19
CA HIS A 137 -5.08 1.79 3.45
C HIS A 137 -5.74 0.43 3.35
N ILE A 138 -5.64 -0.40 4.39
CA ILE A 138 -6.42 -1.64 4.45
C ILE A 138 -7.88 -1.30 4.82
N PRO A 139 -8.86 -1.59 3.95
CA PRO A 139 -10.27 -1.34 4.23
C PRO A 139 -10.78 -2.26 5.34
N LYS A 140 -11.58 -1.71 6.25
CA LYS A 140 -12.32 -2.49 7.27
C LYS A 140 -13.62 -3.10 6.75
N PHE A 141 -14.17 -2.55 5.66
CA PHE A 141 -15.47 -2.95 5.11
C PHE A 141 -15.25 -3.82 3.88
N ASN A 142 -15.91 -4.98 3.86
CA ASN A 142 -15.82 -5.96 2.78
C ASN A 142 -17.06 -5.88 1.87
N THR A 143 -16.87 -5.98 0.55
CA THR A 143 -17.95 -6.10 -0.44
C THR A 143 -18.84 -7.32 -0.26
N THR A 144 -18.35 -8.40 0.34
CA THR A 144 -19.19 -9.56 0.65
C THR A 144 -20.31 -9.20 1.64
N ILE A 145 -20.03 -8.29 2.59
CA ILE A 145 -20.99 -7.84 3.60
C ILE A 145 -21.78 -6.62 3.10
N HIS A 146 -21.13 -5.76 2.33
CA HIS A 146 -21.71 -4.55 1.77
C HIS A 146 -21.58 -4.56 0.23
N PRO A 147 -22.52 -5.19 -0.50
CA PRO A 147 -22.40 -5.37 -1.95
C PRO A 147 -22.41 -4.04 -2.74
N ASN A 148 -22.87 -2.95 -2.13
CA ASN A 148 -22.94 -1.63 -2.75
C ASN A 148 -21.60 -0.87 -2.76
N LEU A 149 -20.53 -1.45 -2.19
CA LEU A 149 -19.16 -0.90 -2.20
C LEU A 149 -18.47 -1.19 -3.55
N LEU A 150 -18.95 -0.53 -4.60
CA LEU A 150 -18.42 -0.67 -5.96
C LEU A 150 -17.32 0.37 -6.22
N GLU A 151 -16.31 -0.04 -6.99
CA GLU A 151 -15.20 0.81 -7.44
C GLU A 151 -14.56 1.61 -6.30
N ASN A 152 -14.39 2.92 -6.47
CA ASN A 152 -13.90 3.87 -5.48
C ASN A 152 -14.96 4.93 -5.12
N TYR A 153 -16.24 4.63 -5.29
CA TYR A 153 -17.31 5.60 -5.04
C TYR A 153 -17.57 5.82 -3.56
N CYS A 154 -17.91 7.04 -3.16
CA CYS A 154 -18.18 7.37 -1.76
C CYS A 154 -19.42 6.63 -1.24
N ARG A 155 -19.33 6.06 -0.03
CA ARG A 155 -20.39 5.27 0.61
C ARG A 155 -20.40 5.53 2.11
N ASN A 156 -21.46 5.11 2.80
CA ASN A 156 -21.56 5.26 4.26
C ASN A 156 -21.89 3.93 4.96
N PRO A 157 -20.95 2.95 4.97
CA PRO A 157 -21.21 1.63 5.54
C PRO A 157 -21.29 1.63 7.08
N ASP A 158 -20.76 2.65 7.76
CA ASP A 158 -20.64 2.73 9.23
C ASP A 158 -21.58 3.73 9.90
N ASN A 159 -22.54 4.29 9.16
CA ASN A 159 -23.45 5.33 9.64
C ASN A 159 -22.72 6.59 10.15
N ASN A 160 -21.63 6.99 9.49
CA ASN A 160 -20.94 8.26 9.77
C ASN A 160 -21.92 9.43 9.73
N THR A 161 -21.91 10.26 10.78
CA THR A 161 -22.82 11.40 10.94
C THR A 161 -22.52 12.54 9.97
N ALA A 162 -21.28 12.65 9.49
CA ALA A 162 -20.88 13.65 8.50
C ALA A 162 -21.26 13.26 7.05
N GLY A 163 -21.80 12.06 6.84
CA GLY A 163 -22.29 11.58 5.54
C GLY A 163 -21.34 10.60 4.84
N PRO A 164 -21.57 10.34 3.53
CA PRO A 164 -20.76 9.42 2.74
C PRO A 164 -19.29 9.82 2.67
N TRP A 165 -18.41 8.83 2.68
CA TRP A 165 -16.97 8.98 2.72
C TRP A 165 -16.30 7.88 1.87
N CYS A 166 -15.00 8.00 1.67
CA CYS A 166 -14.19 6.96 1.05
C CYS A 166 -12.82 6.85 1.74
N TYR A 167 -12.15 5.71 1.58
CA TYR A 167 -10.71 5.64 1.83
C TYR A 167 -10.00 6.51 0.78
N THR A 168 -8.91 7.17 1.14
CA THR A 168 -8.23 8.11 0.23
C THR A 168 -6.96 7.50 -0.36
N LYS A 169 -6.54 7.97 -1.54
CA LYS A 169 -5.23 7.61 -2.10
C LYS A 169 -4.04 8.31 -1.40
N ASP A 170 -4.29 9.19 -0.44
CA ASP A 170 -3.25 9.84 0.37
C ASP A 170 -2.90 8.95 1.59
N PRO A 171 -1.65 8.46 1.73
CA PRO A 171 -1.24 7.63 2.87
C PRO A 171 -1.37 8.32 4.22
N THR A 172 -1.41 9.65 4.27
CA THR A 172 -1.53 10.43 5.50
C THR A 172 -2.99 10.63 5.95
N VAL A 173 -3.95 10.43 5.05
CA VAL A 173 -5.39 10.55 5.34
C VAL A 173 -6.10 9.25 5.05
N ARG A 174 -6.41 8.50 6.11
CA ARG A 174 -7.06 7.20 5.98
C ARG A 174 -8.41 7.27 5.28
N ARG A 175 -9.27 8.18 5.71
CA ARG A 175 -10.61 8.38 5.16
C ARG A 175 -11.02 9.83 5.27
N GLU A 176 -11.87 10.27 4.36
CA GLU A 176 -12.43 11.62 4.38
C GLU A 176 -13.82 11.63 3.76
N GLU A 177 -14.67 12.55 4.21
CA GLU A 177 -16.04 12.72 3.69
C GLU A 177 -16.05 13.29 2.28
N CYS A 178 -17.11 12.97 1.54
CA CYS A 178 -17.30 13.42 0.17
C CYS A 178 -18.42 14.47 0.08
N PRO A 179 -18.27 15.49 -0.78
CA PRO A 179 -19.26 16.55 -0.96
C PRO A 179 -20.44 16.06 -1.80
N ILE A 180 -21.33 15.26 -1.21
CA ILE A 180 -22.48 14.65 -1.91
C ILE A 180 -23.64 15.66 -1.97
N PRO A 181 -24.32 15.86 -3.11
CA PRO A 181 -25.51 16.71 -3.19
C PRO A 181 -26.61 16.25 -2.24
N VAL A 182 -27.27 17.17 -1.55
CA VAL A 182 -28.44 16.87 -0.69
C VAL A 182 -29.71 16.89 -1.54
N CYS A 183 -30.55 15.85 -1.44
CA CYS A 183 -31.73 15.76 -2.30
C CYS A 183 -32.72 16.90 -2.02
N GLY A 184 -33.04 17.69 -3.04
CA GLY A 184 -33.98 18.81 -2.95
C GLY A 184 -33.41 20.10 -2.36
N GLU A 185 -32.09 20.17 -2.14
CA GLU A 185 -31.42 21.36 -1.60
C GLU A 185 -30.20 21.72 -2.46
N GLU A 186 -29.94 23.01 -2.68
CA GLU A 186 -28.75 23.50 -3.41
C GLU A 186 -27.50 23.54 -2.50
N ARG A 187 -27.19 22.41 -1.86
CA ARG A 187 -25.98 22.26 -1.05
C ARG A 187 -25.48 20.82 -1.05
N THR A 188 -24.26 20.64 -0.58
CA THR A 188 -23.64 19.33 -0.36
C THR A 188 -23.66 18.93 1.12
N THR A 189 -23.41 17.65 1.40
CA THR A 189 -23.26 17.10 2.76
C THR A 189 -22.11 17.74 3.53
N VAL A 190 -21.01 18.03 2.83
CA VAL A 190 -19.84 18.76 3.31
C VAL A 190 -19.38 19.76 2.26
N GLU A 191 -18.80 20.88 2.70
CA GLU A 191 -18.26 21.90 1.80
C GLU A 191 -16.98 21.40 1.11
N PHE A 192 -16.84 21.70 -0.17
CA PHE A 192 -15.64 21.36 -0.93
C PHE A 192 -14.53 22.39 -0.65
N THR A 193 -13.45 21.93 -0.03
CA THR A 193 -12.29 22.73 0.38
C THR A 193 -11.00 22.11 -0.18
N PRO A 194 -10.69 22.31 -1.47
CA PRO A 194 -9.57 21.66 -2.13
C PRO A 194 -8.23 22.04 -1.47
N ARG A 195 -7.34 21.07 -1.29
CA ARG A 195 -5.98 21.36 -0.82
C ARG A 195 -5.26 22.25 -1.83
N ALA A 196 -4.67 23.34 -1.34
CA ALA A 196 -3.72 24.11 -2.12
C ALA A 196 -2.53 23.21 -2.48
N LYS A 197 -2.28 23.00 -3.77
CA LYS A 197 -1.06 22.34 -4.21
C LYS A 197 0.11 23.23 -3.81
N PRO A 198 1.13 22.73 -3.08
CA PRO A 198 2.31 23.52 -2.79
C PRO A 198 2.88 24.08 -4.09
N PRO A 199 3.36 25.33 -4.12
CA PRO A 199 4.04 25.85 -5.30
C PRO A 199 5.21 24.92 -5.62
N ALA A 200 5.34 24.55 -6.89
CA ALA A 200 6.49 23.77 -7.34
C ALA A 200 7.76 24.56 -7.01
N SER A 201 8.60 24.01 -6.13
CA SER A 201 9.92 24.56 -5.83
C SER A 201 10.73 24.57 -7.12
N THR A 202 11.06 25.76 -7.61
CA THR A 202 11.99 26.00 -8.74
C THR A 202 13.45 26.01 -8.27
N GLN A 203 13.76 25.46 -7.09
CA GLN A 203 15.15 25.39 -6.65
C GLN A 203 15.97 24.54 -7.62
N PRO A 204 17.16 25.01 -8.03
CA PRO A 204 18.05 24.23 -8.87
C PRO A 204 18.39 22.92 -8.15
N CYS A 205 18.32 21.81 -8.88
CA CYS A 205 18.68 20.50 -8.36
C CYS A 205 20.20 20.31 -8.39
N GLU A 206 20.70 19.52 -7.45
CA GLU A 206 22.12 19.20 -7.32
C GLU A 206 22.48 18.00 -8.17
N GLN A 207 23.50 18.17 -9.02
CA GLN A 207 23.97 17.15 -9.94
C GLN A 207 24.83 16.10 -9.22
N GLU A 208 25.00 14.93 -9.85
CA GLU A 208 25.89 13.85 -9.39
C GLU A 208 25.75 13.51 -7.91
N LYS A 209 24.51 13.55 -7.40
CA LYS A 209 24.19 13.28 -5.99
C LYS A 209 25.06 14.11 -5.02
N GLY A 210 25.35 15.35 -5.40
CA GLY A 210 26.09 16.31 -4.57
C GLY A 210 27.57 15.95 -4.37
N LEU A 211 28.19 15.23 -5.31
CA LEU A 211 29.62 14.93 -5.29
C LEU A 211 30.47 16.19 -5.07
N LEU A 212 30.17 17.25 -5.83
CA LEU A 212 30.86 18.55 -5.76
C LEU A 212 30.07 19.61 -4.98
N TYR A 213 29.11 19.19 -4.14
CA TYR A 213 28.31 20.11 -3.35
C TYR A 213 29.18 20.91 -2.37
N THR A 214 29.10 22.24 -2.45
CA THR A 214 29.91 23.17 -1.62
C THR A 214 29.08 23.99 -0.64
N GLY A 215 27.77 23.78 -0.58
CA GLY A 215 26.89 24.51 0.33
C GLY A 215 27.13 24.23 1.81
N THR A 216 26.39 24.97 2.65
CA THR A 216 26.59 25.05 4.11
C THR A 216 25.55 24.27 4.91
N LEU A 217 24.85 23.31 4.29
CA LEU A 217 23.91 22.43 4.99
C LEU A 217 24.68 21.62 6.04
N ALA A 218 24.25 21.65 7.31
CA ALA A 218 24.91 20.98 8.45
C ALA A 218 23.91 20.25 9.36
N VAL A 219 22.75 19.89 8.82
CA VAL A 219 21.67 19.20 9.51
C VAL A 219 21.20 18.02 8.65
N THR A 220 20.96 16.89 9.31
CA THR A 220 20.57 15.63 8.66
C THR A 220 19.06 15.55 8.44
N VAL A 221 18.59 14.49 7.76
CA VAL A 221 17.16 14.27 7.52
C VAL A 221 16.33 14.17 8.81
N SER A 222 16.88 13.57 9.87
CA SER A 222 16.23 13.49 11.18
C SER A 222 16.28 14.80 11.98
N GLY A 223 17.02 15.81 11.51
CA GLY A 223 17.28 17.04 12.25
C GLY A 223 18.51 17.00 13.15
N ALA A 224 19.34 15.94 13.08
CA ALA A 224 20.57 15.85 13.86
C ALA A 224 21.63 16.84 13.35
N LYS A 225 22.42 17.40 14.28
CA LYS A 225 23.53 18.30 13.93
C LYS A 225 24.76 17.50 13.48
N CYS A 226 25.33 17.92 12.36
CA CYS A 226 26.57 17.34 11.86
C CYS A 226 27.76 17.68 12.75
N LEU A 227 28.65 16.71 12.95
CA LEU A 227 29.94 16.88 13.61
C LEU A 227 31.01 17.40 12.63
N PRO A 228 32.01 18.15 13.12
CA PRO A 228 33.13 18.58 12.29
C PRO A 228 33.89 17.41 11.67
N TRP A 229 34.26 17.51 10.40
CA TRP A 229 35.03 16.47 9.69
C TRP A 229 36.44 16.24 10.26
N ASN A 230 36.97 17.20 11.01
CA ASN A 230 38.24 17.07 11.73
C ASN A 230 38.11 16.50 13.15
N SER A 231 36.89 16.14 13.58
CA SER A 231 36.66 15.50 14.87
C SER A 231 37.23 14.09 14.94
N GLU A 232 37.52 13.61 16.15
CA GLU A 232 37.96 12.23 16.38
C GLU A 232 36.96 11.21 15.81
N LYS A 233 35.66 11.45 16.06
CA LYS A 233 34.59 10.60 15.54
C LYS A 233 34.56 10.52 14.02
N ALA A 234 34.79 11.65 13.33
CA ALA A 234 34.84 11.65 11.87
C ALA A 234 36.06 10.87 11.35
N ARG A 235 37.21 10.96 12.02
CA ARG A 235 38.40 10.16 11.66
C ARG A 235 38.16 8.66 11.82
N GLU A 236 37.47 8.25 12.88
CA GLU A 236 37.05 6.85 13.07
C GLU A 236 36.12 6.38 11.94
N VAL A 237 35.08 7.15 11.62
CA VAL A 237 34.08 6.78 10.60
C VAL A 237 34.68 6.70 9.20
N LEU A 238 35.71 7.51 8.91
CA LEU A 238 36.40 7.54 7.62
C LEU A 238 37.59 6.58 7.54
N GLN A 239 37.99 5.95 8.65
CA GLN A 239 39.16 5.08 8.69
C GLN A 239 38.98 3.88 7.74
N GLY A 240 39.96 3.67 6.85
CA GLY A 240 39.94 2.56 5.88
C GLY A 240 38.98 2.74 4.70
N LYS A 241 38.28 3.88 4.60
CA LYS A 241 37.38 4.18 3.48
C LYS A 241 38.11 4.89 2.35
N ASN A 242 37.70 4.63 1.12
CA ASN A 242 38.21 5.34 -0.04
C ASN A 242 37.51 6.71 -0.15
N ILE A 243 38.26 7.79 0.04
CA ILE A 243 37.77 9.16 0.06
C ILE A 243 38.28 9.91 -1.17
N ILE A 244 37.37 10.52 -1.91
CA ILE A 244 37.63 11.31 -3.11
C ILE A 244 38.26 12.64 -2.68
N THR A 245 39.48 12.88 -3.11
CA THR A 245 40.31 14.02 -2.69
C THR A 245 39.78 15.39 -3.13
N GLU A 246 39.01 15.40 -4.21
CA GLU A 246 38.35 16.56 -4.80
C GLU A 246 37.25 17.11 -3.89
N VAL A 247 36.67 16.25 -3.03
CA VAL A 247 35.60 16.62 -2.11
C VAL A 247 36.20 17.28 -0.87
N LYS A 248 36.06 18.61 -0.77
CA LYS A 248 36.55 19.38 0.38
C LYS A 248 35.66 19.18 1.61
N LEU A 249 36.16 18.43 2.58
CA LEU A 249 35.54 18.20 3.89
C LEU A 249 35.71 19.43 4.81
N VAL A 250 34.89 20.45 4.58
CA VAL A 250 34.94 21.75 5.28
C VAL A 250 33.99 21.76 6.47
N GLU A 251 34.49 22.24 7.62
CA GLU A 251 33.73 22.39 8.88
C GLU A 251 32.94 21.11 9.23
N ASN A 252 31.62 21.22 9.37
CA ASN A 252 30.69 20.13 9.61
C ASN A 252 29.61 20.04 8.50
N TYR A 253 29.87 20.59 7.32
CA TYR A 253 28.88 20.61 6.25
C TYR A 253 28.69 19.23 5.61
N CYS A 254 27.50 18.94 5.12
CA CYS A 254 27.18 17.71 4.42
C CYS A 254 28.00 17.59 3.14
N ARG A 255 28.62 16.43 2.93
CA ARG A 255 29.49 16.16 1.77
C ARG A 255 29.25 14.74 1.26
N ASN A 256 29.68 14.48 0.03
CA ASN A 256 29.64 13.14 -0.55
C ASN A 256 31.05 12.62 -0.88
N PRO A 257 31.90 12.38 0.13
CA PRO A 257 33.31 12.04 -0.08
C PRO A 257 33.55 10.65 -0.68
N ASP A 258 32.55 9.78 -0.70
CA ASP A 258 32.65 8.40 -1.18
C ASP A 258 31.78 8.12 -2.42
N ALA A 259 31.33 9.19 -3.09
CA ALA A 259 30.43 9.16 -4.26
C ALA A 259 29.17 8.31 -4.03
N ASP A 260 28.58 8.39 -2.84
CA ASP A 260 27.34 7.71 -2.51
C ASP A 260 26.21 8.11 -3.46
N ASP A 261 25.54 7.11 -4.06
CA ASP A 261 24.40 7.31 -4.95
C ASP A 261 23.16 7.85 -4.20
N GLU A 262 23.14 7.75 -2.86
CA GLU A 262 22.17 8.41 -1.99
C GLU A 262 22.45 9.91 -1.76
N GLY A 263 23.70 10.31 -2.01
CA GLY A 263 24.20 11.68 -1.96
C GLY A 263 24.87 12.09 -0.66
N VAL A 264 24.81 13.39 -0.35
CA VAL A 264 25.56 13.99 0.76
C VAL A 264 25.11 13.46 2.13
N TRP A 265 26.09 13.28 3.01
CA TRP A 265 25.92 12.84 4.38
C TRP A 265 26.92 13.55 5.30
N CYS A 266 26.74 13.38 6.60
CA CYS A 266 27.68 13.86 7.60
C CYS A 266 27.77 12.90 8.79
N VAL A 267 28.76 13.10 9.64
CA VAL A 267 28.98 12.32 10.87
C VAL A 267 28.09 12.89 11.98
N THR A 268 27.42 12.01 12.73
CA THR A 268 26.54 12.37 13.85
C THR A 268 27.13 11.92 15.19
N ALA A 269 26.71 12.56 16.29
CA ALA A 269 27.16 12.19 17.63
C ALA A 269 26.58 10.85 18.11
N GLU A 270 25.31 10.60 17.79
CA GLU A 270 24.61 9.38 18.18
C GLU A 270 24.72 8.31 17.09
N PRO A 271 24.69 7.01 17.47
CA PRO A 271 24.53 5.91 16.53
C PRO A 271 23.37 6.19 15.57
N PRO A 272 23.59 6.08 14.25
CA PRO A 272 24.63 5.25 13.64
C PRO A 272 25.95 5.95 13.30
N ASN A 273 26.24 7.09 13.93
CA ASN A 273 27.45 7.90 13.74
C ASN A 273 27.58 8.54 12.34
N PHE A 274 26.59 8.35 11.47
CA PHE A 274 26.45 9.08 10.23
C PHE A 274 24.98 9.18 9.85
N GLU A 275 24.62 10.20 9.10
CA GLU A 275 23.28 10.30 8.52
C GLU A 275 23.32 11.15 7.25
N TYR A 276 22.41 10.86 6.32
CA TYR A 276 22.25 11.65 5.10
C TYR A 276 21.66 13.02 5.41
N CYS A 277 21.92 13.98 4.54
CA CYS A 277 21.29 15.29 4.59
C CYS A 277 20.22 15.41 3.50
N ASP A 278 19.25 16.30 3.74
CA ASP A 278 18.16 16.55 2.81
C ASP A 278 18.57 17.58 1.76
N LEU A 279 18.74 17.13 0.53
CA LEU A 279 19.15 17.95 -0.61
C LEU A 279 18.42 17.45 -1.85
N GLN A 280 17.95 18.39 -2.67
CA GLN A 280 17.23 18.05 -3.90
C GLN A 280 18.22 17.71 -5.01
N TYR A 281 18.24 16.46 -5.45
CA TYR A 281 19.10 16.02 -6.55
C TYR A 281 18.38 16.03 -7.88
N CYS A 282 19.13 16.20 -8.97
CA CYS A 282 18.58 16.02 -10.30
C CYS A 282 18.27 14.54 -10.54
N GLU A 283 17.18 14.28 -11.26
CA GLU A 283 16.87 12.91 -11.71
C GLU A 283 17.90 12.51 -12.77
N SER A 284 18.58 11.39 -12.53
CA SER A 284 19.50 10.78 -13.48
C SER A 284 18.88 9.47 -13.96
N SER A 285 18.38 9.43 -15.18
CA SER A 285 17.88 8.18 -15.77
C SER A 285 19.08 7.26 -16.06
N LEU A 286 18.88 5.95 -15.88
CA LEU A 286 19.92 4.97 -16.18
C LEU A 286 20.11 4.77 -17.70
N GLU A 287 19.19 5.33 -18.49
CA GLU A 287 19.04 5.19 -19.93
C GLU A 287 19.83 6.26 -20.71
N GLU A 288 20.29 7.33 -20.06
CA GLU A 288 20.94 8.50 -20.70
C GLU A 288 22.49 8.46 -20.73
N ASP A 289 23.14 7.39 -20.25
CA ASP A 289 24.61 7.26 -20.33
C ASP A 289 25.05 6.76 -21.73
N ASP A 290 24.97 7.62 -22.76
CA ASP A 290 25.40 7.35 -24.15
C ASP A 290 26.85 6.83 -24.25
N GLU A 291 27.74 7.24 -23.34
CA GLU A 291 29.14 6.79 -23.31
C GLU A 291 29.31 5.30 -23.00
N LEU A 292 28.32 4.65 -22.38
CA LEU A 292 28.36 3.21 -22.11
C LEU A 292 27.82 2.40 -23.29
N LEU A 293 26.86 2.95 -24.05
CA LEU A 293 26.35 2.35 -25.29
C LEU A 293 27.50 2.10 -26.29
N GLU A 294 28.43 3.04 -26.43
CA GLU A 294 29.65 2.84 -27.22
C GLU A 294 30.55 1.73 -26.65
N ARG A 295 30.70 1.64 -25.33
CA ARG A 295 31.52 0.60 -24.67
C ARG A 295 30.89 -0.80 -24.72
N ILE A 296 29.56 -0.91 -24.70
CA ILE A 296 28.83 -2.19 -24.77
C ILE A 296 28.92 -2.81 -26.16
N THR A 297 29.02 -2.00 -27.23
CA THR A 297 29.28 -2.52 -28.59
C THR A 297 30.72 -3.00 -28.79
N GLY A 298 31.65 -2.56 -27.96
CA GLY A 298 33.00 -3.08 -27.88
C GLY A 298 33.05 -4.36 -27.05
N ARG A 299 33.10 -5.53 -27.70
CA ARG A 299 33.37 -6.81 -27.03
C ARG A 299 34.61 -6.71 -26.13
N THR A 300 34.42 -6.63 -24.81
CA THR A 300 35.50 -6.93 -23.86
C THR A 300 35.57 -8.44 -23.68
N ASP A 301 36.43 -9.11 -24.46
CA ASP A 301 36.72 -10.56 -24.44
C ASP A 301 37.41 -11.06 -23.13
N ARG A 302 37.34 -10.31 -22.02
CA ARG A 302 37.91 -10.76 -20.74
C ARG A 302 36.80 -10.94 -19.70
N PRO A 303 36.69 -12.13 -19.08
CA PRO A 303 35.82 -12.32 -17.92
C PRO A 303 36.23 -11.31 -16.85
N GLN A 304 35.31 -10.41 -16.48
CA GLN A 304 35.54 -9.52 -15.34
C GLN A 304 35.42 -10.38 -14.08
N GLU A 305 36.53 -10.59 -13.37
CA GLU A 305 36.51 -11.35 -12.12
C GLU A 305 35.60 -10.67 -11.10
N TYR A 306 34.76 -11.47 -10.43
CA TYR A 306 33.88 -10.99 -9.38
C TYR A 306 34.71 -10.43 -8.21
N LYS A 307 34.55 -9.14 -7.91
CA LYS A 307 35.25 -8.46 -6.82
C LYS A 307 34.31 -8.24 -5.64
N THR A 308 34.72 -8.72 -4.47
CA THR A 308 34.02 -8.45 -3.21
C THR A 308 34.07 -6.97 -2.86
N PHE A 309 32.98 -6.48 -2.28
CA PHE A 309 32.74 -5.09 -1.94
C PHE A 309 32.64 -4.87 -0.43
N PHE A 310 32.23 -5.88 0.34
CA PHE A 310 32.05 -5.78 1.79
C PHE A 310 33.25 -6.37 2.54
N ASP A 311 33.46 -5.92 3.78
CA ASP A 311 34.42 -6.54 4.70
C ASP A 311 33.79 -7.81 5.30
N GLU A 312 34.39 -8.97 5.03
CA GLU A 312 33.93 -10.28 5.51
C GLU A 312 33.74 -10.34 7.03
N LYS A 313 34.49 -9.55 7.82
CA LYS A 313 34.34 -9.53 9.28
C LYS A 313 33.00 -8.96 9.75
N THR A 314 32.44 -8.01 8.99
CA THR A 314 31.18 -7.33 9.35
C THR A 314 30.00 -7.86 8.53
N PHE A 315 30.26 -8.19 7.27
CA PHE A 315 29.28 -8.74 6.35
C PHE A 315 29.02 -10.23 6.58
N GLY A 316 30.00 -10.96 7.11
CA GLY A 316 29.99 -12.41 7.17
C GLY A 316 30.35 -13.05 5.83
N SER A 317 30.15 -14.37 5.74
CA SER A 317 30.53 -15.15 4.57
C SER A 317 29.48 -15.11 3.46
N GLY A 318 29.90 -15.45 2.24
CA GLY A 318 29.01 -15.73 1.11
C GLY A 318 29.03 -14.71 -0.02
N GLU A 319 29.71 -13.56 0.12
CA GLU A 319 29.82 -12.59 -0.97
C GLU A 319 30.55 -13.17 -2.19
N ALA A 320 31.73 -13.79 -2.00
CA ALA A 320 32.53 -14.31 -3.10
C ALA A 320 31.79 -15.39 -3.94
N ASP A 321 30.93 -16.17 -3.30
CA ASP A 321 30.18 -17.26 -3.93
C ASP A 321 28.71 -16.91 -4.21
N CYS A 322 28.29 -15.66 -3.99
CA CYS A 322 26.90 -15.24 -4.13
C CYS A 322 26.33 -15.57 -5.51
N GLY A 323 25.02 -15.79 -5.59
CA GLY A 323 24.31 -15.92 -6.86
C GLY A 323 24.69 -17.16 -7.69
N ILE A 324 25.53 -18.07 -7.19
CA ILE A 324 25.85 -19.35 -7.82
C ILE A 324 25.09 -20.45 -7.08
N ARG A 325 23.96 -20.91 -7.61
CA ARG A 325 23.10 -21.84 -6.88
C ARG A 325 23.74 -23.23 -6.79
N PRO A 326 23.75 -23.86 -5.61
CA PRO A 326 24.40 -25.16 -5.44
C PRO A 326 23.83 -26.30 -6.30
N LEU A 327 22.52 -26.28 -6.55
CA LEU A 327 21.85 -27.33 -7.33
C LEU A 327 21.81 -27.05 -8.84
N PHE A 328 22.21 -25.86 -9.28
CA PHE A 328 22.14 -25.41 -10.67
C PHE A 328 23.52 -25.00 -11.18
N GLU A 329 23.94 -23.74 -10.99
CA GLU A 329 25.20 -23.23 -11.53
C GLU A 329 26.43 -24.05 -11.09
N LYS A 330 26.50 -24.50 -9.83
CA LYS A 330 27.63 -25.36 -9.36
C LYS A 330 27.65 -26.72 -10.06
N LYS A 331 26.49 -27.21 -10.52
CA LYS A 331 26.34 -28.47 -11.27
C LYS A 331 26.28 -28.26 -12.79
N LYS A 332 26.37 -27.01 -13.26
CA LYS A 332 26.21 -26.62 -14.67
C LYS A 332 24.86 -27.06 -15.26
N ILE A 333 23.80 -26.95 -14.46
CA ILE A 333 22.42 -27.24 -14.85
C ILE A 333 21.65 -25.91 -14.83
N SER A 334 20.76 -25.72 -15.81
CA SER A 334 19.81 -24.60 -15.82
C SER A 334 18.44 -25.05 -15.35
N ASP A 335 17.70 -24.15 -14.68
CA ASP A 335 16.28 -24.34 -14.41
C ASP A 335 15.42 -24.18 -15.67
N GLY A 336 14.18 -24.67 -15.59
CA GLY A 336 13.25 -24.79 -16.70
C GLY A 336 12.91 -23.47 -17.38
N THR A 337 13.10 -22.31 -16.73
CA THR A 337 12.75 -21.01 -17.30
C THR A 337 13.88 -20.01 -17.42
N GLU A 338 15.14 -20.43 -17.24
CA GLU A 338 16.29 -19.56 -17.52
C GLU A 338 16.35 -19.12 -18.98
N LYS A 339 15.94 -19.99 -19.89
CA LYS A 339 15.93 -19.68 -21.32
C LYS A 339 15.01 -18.50 -21.63
N GLU A 340 13.87 -18.40 -20.94
CA GLU A 340 12.93 -17.29 -21.10
C GLU A 340 13.51 -15.95 -20.63
N LEU A 341 14.42 -15.95 -19.64
CA LEU A 341 15.02 -14.72 -19.13
C LEU A 341 15.91 -14.02 -20.16
N MET A 342 16.52 -14.82 -21.06
CA MET A 342 17.50 -14.37 -22.03
C MET A 342 16.91 -14.19 -23.44
N GLU A 343 15.72 -14.73 -23.72
CA GLU A 343 15.07 -14.62 -25.03
C GLU A 343 14.22 -13.34 -25.12
N SER A 344 14.56 -12.47 -26.07
CA SER A 344 13.79 -11.28 -26.40
C SER A 344 12.41 -11.64 -26.95
N TYR A 345 11.34 -11.26 -26.23
CA TYR A 345 9.92 -11.16 -26.59
C TYR A 345 9.38 -11.91 -27.83
N ARG A 346 9.64 -13.21 -28.02
CA ARG A 346 8.90 -13.99 -29.02
C ARG A 346 8.46 -15.36 -28.50
N ASP A 347 7.14 -15.53 -28.48
CA ASP A 347 6.38 -16.79 -28.50
C ASP A 347 6.60 -17.84 -27.42
N SER A 348 6.20 -17.51 -26.19
CA SER A 348 5.73 -18.55 -25.26
C SER A 348 4.55 -18.03 -24.44
N ARG A 349 3.74 -18.91 -23.87
CA ARG A 349 2.57 -18.58 -23.04
C ARG A 349 2.82 -19.13 -21.64
N VAL A 350 2.99 -18.24 -20.66
CA VAL A 350 2.93 -18.57 -19.23
C VAL A 350 1.92 -17.60 -18.63
N VAL A 351 0.90 -18.15 -17.97
CA VAL A 351 -0.20 -17.39 -17.36
C VAL A 351 -0.35 -17.88 -15.93
N ASN A 352 -0.24 -16.95 -14.98
CA ASN A 352 -0.04 -17.18 -13.54
C ASN A 352 1.35 -17.75 -13.24
N GLY A 353 1.93 -17.34 -12.11
CA GLY A 353 3.24 -17.82 -11.65
C GLY A 353 3.35 -19.35 -11.72
N GLU A 354 4.57 -19.83 -11.92
CA GLU A 354 4.86 -21.26 -12.01
C GLU A 354 5.49 -21.76 -10.70
N ASP A 355 5.30 -23.04 -10.40
CA ASP A 355 5.96 -23.68 -9.27
C ASP A 355 7.48 -23.63 -9.48
N ALA A 356 8.18 -22.97 -8.56
CA ALA A 356 9.63 -22.85 -8.60
C ALA A 356 10.28 -24.22 -8.34
N GLU A 357 11.36 -24.54 -9.04
CA GLU A 357 12.12 -25.76 -8.74
C GLU A 357 12.73 -25.71 -7.34
N VAL A 358 12.87 -26.88 -6.70
CA VAL A 358 13.41 -26.96 -5.34
C VAL A 358 14.86 -26.44 -5.32
N GLY A 359 15.09 -25.37 -4.56
CA GLY A 359 16.41 -24.75 -4.46
C GLY A 359 16.79 -23.85 -5.65
N SER A 360 15.85 -23.49 -6.53
CA SER A 360 16.08 -22.54 -7.62
C SER A 360 16.25 -21.10 -7.15
N SER A 361 15.78 -20.78 -5.94
CA SER A 361 15.94 -19.48 -5.27
C SER A 361 16.37 -19.69 -3.81
N PRO A 362 17.63 -20.14 -3.57
CA PRO A 362 18.12 -20.51 -2.24
C PRO A 362 18.36 -19.31 -1.31
N TRP A 363 18.27 -18.09 -1.85
CA TRP A 363 18.30 -16.83 -1.09
C TRP A 363 16.90 -16.39 -0.63
N GLN A 364 15.82 -17.07 -1.04
CA GLN A 364 14.46 -16.69 -0.65
C GLN A 364 14.29 -16.81 0.87
N VAL A 365 13.80 -15.73 1.47
CA VAL A 365 13.51 -15.64 2.91
C VAL A 365 12.04 -15.33 3.13
N MET A 366 11.48 -15.93 4.18
CA MET A 366 10.11 -15.71 4.62
C MET A 366 10.10 -15.04 5.99
N LEU A 367 9.39 -13.90 6.08
CA LEU A 367 9.22 -13.17 7.34
C LEU A 367 7.86 -13.51 7.97
N TYR A 368 7.90 -13.95 9.23
CA TYR A 368 6.72 -14.30 10.01
C TYR A 368 6.57 -13.39 11.22
N LYS A 369 5.33 -12.97 11.51
CA LYS A 369 4.96 -12.46 12.81
C LYS A 369 4.89 -13.60 13.81
N LYS A 370 5.40 -13.42 15.02
CA LYS A 370 5.36 -14.45 16.08
C LYS A 370 3.95 -14.67 16.61
N ARG A 371 3.19 -13.59 16.86
CA ARG A 371 1.89 -13.64 17.54
C ARG A 371 0.93 -12.54 17.02
N PRO A 372 -0.24 -12.92 16.47
CA PRO A 372 -0.55 -14.25 15.94
C PRO A 372 0.45 -14.64 14.84
N GLN A 373 0.58 -15.93 14.57
CA GLN A 373 1.46 -16.40 13.52
C GLN A 373 0.89 -16.04 12.16
N GLU A 374 1.57 -15.17 11.43
CA GLU A 374 1.11 -14.62 10.16
C GLU A 374 2.29 -14.40 9.21
N LEU A 375 2.13 -14.75 7.94
CA LEU A 375 3.09 -14.43 6.90
C LEU A 375 3.06 -12.92 6.66
N LEU A 376 4.18 -12.24 6.88
CA LEU A 376 4.28 -10.79 6.73
C LEU A 376 4.68 -10.39 5.32
N CYS A 377 5.84 -10.87 4.88
CA CYS A 377 6.53 -10.45 3.68
C CYS A 377 7.57 -11.49 3.23
N GLY A 378 8.02 -11.35 1.99
CA GLY A 378 9.26 -11.91 1.49
C GLY A 378 10.49 -11.12 1.95
N ALA A 379 11.65 -11.72 1.76
CA ALA A 379 12.96 -11.12 1.97
C ALA A 379 14.00 -11.92 1.18
N SER A 380 15.25 -11.45 1.18
CA SER A 380 16.37 -12.12 0.54
C SER A 380 17.61 -12.20 1.43
N LEU A 381 18.32 -13.32 1.33
CA LEU A 381 19.58 -13.55 2.01
C LEU A 381 20.72 -12.96 1.17
N ILE A 382 21.51 -12.04 1.74
CA ILE A 382 22.64 -11.39 1.05
C ILE A 382 24.01 -11.84 1.58
N SER A 383 24.04 -12.41 2.79
CA SER A 383 25.19 -13.08 3.38
C SER A 383 24.71 -14.17 4.35
N ASP A 384 25.62 -14.89 5.01
CA ASP A 384 25.25 -15.81 6.09
C ASP A 384 24.56 -15.14 7.30
N SER A 385 24.64 -13.82 7.43
CA SER A 385 24.23 -13.07 8.63
C SER A 385 23.27 -11.91 8.34
N TRP A 386 23.11 -11.52 7.07
CA TRP A 386 22.31 -10.36 6.68
C TRP A 386 21.17 -10.72 5.72
N VAL A 387 20.01 -10.14 6.01
CA VAL A 387 18.78 -10.27 5.23
C VAL A 387 18.30 -8.89 4.77
N LEU A 388 17.88 -8.81 3.52
CA LEU A 388 17.36 -7.62 2.87
C LEU A 388 15.86 -7.75 2.64
N THR A 389 15.09 -6.68 2.89
CA THR A 389 13.63 -6.65 2.68
C THR A 389 13.16 -5.20 2.44
N ALA A 390 11.86 -5.00 2.25
CA ALA A 390 11.23 -3.69 2.15
C ALA A 390 11.00 -3.06 3.54
N ALA A 391 11.07 -1.73 3.64
CA ALA A 391 10.85 -1.03 4.90
C ALA A 391 9.39 -1.11 5.36
N HIS A 392 8.42 -1.05 4.43
CA HIS A 392 6.99 -1.13 4.74
C HIS A 392 6.57 -2.48 5.34
N CYS A 393 7.40 -3.52 5.17
CA CYS A 393 7.22 -4.82 5.82
C CYS A 393 7.43 -4.75 7.34
N LEU A 394 8.20 -3.77 7.81
CA LEU A 394 8.59 -3.60 9.21
C LEU A 394 7.87 -2.38 9.83
N PHE A 395 7.79 -1.28 9.10
CA PHE A 395 7.22 -0.02 9.56
C PHE A 395 6.34 0.60 8.49
N TYR A 396 5.03 0.65 8.75
CA TYR A 396 4.07 1.32 7.88
C TYR A 396 2.85 1.79 8.71
N PRO A 397 2.85 3.05 9.17
CA PRO A 397 1.81 3.58 10.05
C PRO A 397 0.36 3.47 9.52
N PRO A 398 0.07 3.59 8.21
CA PRO A 398 -1.31 3.44 7.71
C PRO A 398 -1.93 2.06 8.00
N TRP A 399 -1.10 1.04 8.23
CA TRP A 399 -1.52 -0.33 8.61
C TRP A 399 -1.26 -0.63 10.09
N ASP A 400 -1.02 0.40 10.91
CA ASP A 400 -0.68 0.26 12.33
C ASP A 400 0.54 -0.67 12.56
N LYS A 401 1.48 -0.67 11.59
CA LYS A 401 2.62 -1.58 11.57
C LYS A 401 3.87 -0.88 12.09
N ASN A 402 4.40 -1.38 13.20
CA ASN A 402 5.70 -0.99 13.75
C ASN A 402 6.31 -2.21 14.46
N LEU A 403 7.02 -3.04 13.71
CA LEU A 403 7.54 -4.32 14.18
C LEU A 403 8.96 -4.19 14.71
N THR A 404 9.23 -4.86 15.82
CA THR A 404 10.56 -4.97 16.43
C THR A 404 11.19 -6.32 16.14
N THR A 405 12.47 -6.48 16.48
CA THR A 405 13.21 -7.75 16.37
C THR A 405 12.52 -8.90 17.13
N ASN A 406 11.81 -8.57 18.21
CA ASN A 406 11.09 -9.55 19.02
C ASN A 406 9.78 -10.00 18.38
N ASP A 407 9.23 -9.27 17.41
CA ASP A 407 7.96 -9.61 16.77
C ASP A 407 8.13 -10.56 15.57
N ILE A 408 9.36 -10.67 15.05
CA ILE A 408 9.65 -11.32 13.76
C ILE A 408 10.41 -12.63 13.92
N LEU A 409 10.05 -13.62 13.10
CA LEU A 409 10.79 -14.85 12.85
C LEU A 409 11.21 -14.89 11.38
N VAL A 410 12.45 -15.28 11.14
CA VAL A 410 13.00 -15.46 9.80
C VAL A 410 13.06 -16.96 9.50
N ARG A 411 12.47 -17.39 8.37
CA ARG A 411 12.59 -18.76 7.87
C ARG A 411 13.28 -18.77 6.51
N ILE A 412 14.31 -19.58 6.37
CA ILE A 412 15.21 -19.61 5.20
C ILE A 412 15.31 -21.04 4.69
N GLY A 413 15.45 -21.25 3.38
CA GLY A 413 15.57 -22.57 2.76
C GLY A 413 14.25 -23.34 2.66
N LYS A 414 13.13 -22.61 2.59
CA LYS A 414 11.79 -23.18 2.43
C LYS A 414 11.46 -23.38 0.95
N HIS A 415 10.65 -24.39 0.68
CA HIS A 415 9.98 -24.58 -0.59
C HIS A 415 8.46 -24.67 -0.40
N PHE A 416 8.01 -25.44 0.61
CA PHE A 416 6.59 -25.53 0.96
C PHE A 416 6.23 -24.49 2.02
N ARG A 417 5.21 -23.65 1.75
CA ARG A 417 4.79 -22.56 2.65
C ARG A 417 4.37 -23.06 4.03
N ALA A 418 3.41 -23.99 4.05
CA ALA A 418 2.76 -24.43 5.30
C ALA A 418 3.47 -25.59 6.00
N LYS A 419 4.37 -26.31 5.32
CA LYS A 419 5.07 -27.48 5.86
C LYS A 419 6.36 -27.08 6.57
N TYR A 420 6.65 -27.74 7.68
CA TYR A 420 7.96 -27.67 8.32
C TYR A 420 8.94 -28.66 7.65
N GLU A 421 10.10 -28.19 7.21
CA GLU A 421 11.08 -28.89 6.38
C GLU A 421 12.41 -29.09 7.14
N ASN A 422 12.38 -29.92 8.19
CA ASN A 422 13.41 -30.05 9.23
C ASN A 422 14.89 -30.20 8.77
N HIS A 423 15.13 -30.68 7.54
CA HIS A 423 16.49 -30.91 7.00
C HIS A 423 16.93 -29.88 5.96
N LYS A 424 16.04 -28.94 5.57
CA LYS A 424 16.32 -27.91 4.57
C LYS A 424 16.20 -26.52 5.17
N GLU A 425 15.13 -26.27 5.91
CA GLU A 425 14.85 -24.94 6.42
C GLU A 425 15.57 -24.65 7.75
N LYS A 426 15.82 -23.37 7.99
CA LYS A 426 16.30 -22.84 9.28
C LYS A 426 15.38 -21.73 9.77
N ILE A 427 15.12 -21.73 11.07
CA ILE A 427 14.39 -20.67 11.76
C ILE A 427 15.40 -19.87 12.57
N VAL A 428 15.48 -18.56 12.30
CA VAL A 428 16.49 -17.67 12.86
C VAL A 428 15.81 -16.45 13.48
N LEU A 429 16.39 -15.97 14.58
CA LEU A 429 15.97 -14.75 15.27
C LEU A 429 16.77 -13.55 14.76
N LEU A 430 16.20 -12.36 14.93
CA LEU A 430 16.87 -11.09 14.65
C LEU A 430 17.44 -10.49 15.94
N ASP A 431 18.54 -9.77 15.84
CA ASP A 431 19.06 -8.89 16.90
C ASP A 431 19.04 -7.41 16.50
N LYS A 432 19.02 -7.09 15.20
CA LYS A 432 18.99 -5.72 14.67
C LYS A 432 18.06 -5.60 13.46
N ILE A 433 17.31 -4.49 13.41
CA ILE A 433 16.55 -4.03 12.25
C ILE A 433 17.04 -2.62 11.93
N ILE A 434 17.33 -2.36 10.66
CA ILE A 434 17.81 -1.06 10.16
C ILE A 434 16.93 -0.66 8.98
N ILE A 435 16.01 0.28 9.21
CA ILE A 435 15.21 0.91 8.14
C ILE A 435 16.04 2.05 7.55
N HIS A 436 15.93 2.24 6.23
CA HIS A 436 16.60 3.33 5.56
C HIS A 436 16.11 4.70 6.12
N PRO A 437 17.00 5.62 6.52
CA PRO A 437 16.61 6.86 7.20
C PRO A 437 15.73 7.79 6.33
N LYS A 438 15.91 7.74 5.01
CA LYS A 438 15.11 8.48 4.02
C LYS A 438 13.87 7.71 3.51
N TYR A 439 13.47 6.62 4.15
CA TYR A 439 12.26 5.88 3.77
C TYR A 439 11.01 6.78 3.87
N ASN A 440 10.33 7.03 2.74
CA ASN A 440 9.22 7.97 2.65
C ASN A 440 7.87 7.27 2.46
N TRP A 441 7.31 6.72 3.53
CA TRP A 441 5.97 6.12 3.51
C TRP A 441 4.82 7.11 3.29
N LYS A 442 5.06 8.43 3.46
CA LYS A 442 4.00 9.46 3.43
C LYS A 442 3.63 9.87 2.01
N GLU A 443 4.57 9.83 1.08
CA GLU A 443 4.37 10.36 -0.27
C GLU A 443 4.32 9.25 -1.33
N ASN A 444 5.36 8.43 -1.44
CA ASN A 444 5.55 7.54 -2.58
C ASN A 444 6.32 6.24 -2.29
N MET A 445 6.59 5.93 -1.02
CA MET A 445 7.44 4.79 -0.61
C MET A 445 8.86 4.85 -1.18
N ASP A 446 9.41 6.04 -1.40
CA ASP A 446 10.81 6.16 -1.82
C ASP A 446 11.76 5.57 -0.78
N ARG A 447 12.79 4.86 -1.26
CA ARG A 447 13.76 4.08 -0.47
C ARG A 447 13.09 3.08 0.47
N ASP A 448 12.13 2.34 -0.07
CA ASP A 448 11.47 1.24 0.64
C ASP A 448 12.39 0.02 0.78
N ILE A 449 13.31 0.11 1.74
CA ILE A 449 14.38 -0.86 1.98
C ILE A 449 14.73 -0.93 3.47
N ALA A 450 14.97 -2.13 3.96
CA ALA A 450 15.46 -2.38 5.31
C ALA A 450 16.42 -3.58 5.34
N LEU A 451 17.39 -3.50 6.27
CA LEU A 451 18.32 -4.57 6.59
C LEU A 451 17.95 -5.20 7.93
N MET A 452 18.12 -6.51 8.02
CA MET A 452 17.92 -7.28 9.23
C MET A 452 19.16 -8.13 9.49
N HIS A 453 19.70 -8.02 10.70
CA HIS A 453 20.83 -8.83 11.12
C HIS A 453 20.35 -10.06 11.89
N LEU A 454 20.86 -11.21 11.49
CA LEU A 454 20.54 -12.49 12.10
C LEU A 454 21.33 -12.64 13.40
N LYS A 455 20.64 -13.02 14.48
CA LYS A 455 21.24 -13.24 15.79
C LYS A 455 22.32 -14.33 15.79
N ARG A 456 22.26 -15.25 14.82
CA ARG A 456 23.28 -16.27 14.57
C ARG A 456 23.45 -16.46 13.06
N PRO A 457 24.69 -16.55 12.56
CA PRO A 457 24.94 -16.86 11.16
C PRO A 457 24.29 -18.19 10.76
N VAL A 458 23.77 -18.25 9.54
CA VAL A 458 23.18 -19.45 8.96
C VAL A 458 24.27 -20.31 8.32
N ILE A 459 24.09 -21.62 8.36
CA ILE A 459 24.97 -22.53 7.64
C ILE A 459 24.49 -22.60 6.20
N LEU A 460 25.35 -22.19 5.26
CA LEU A 460 25.08 -22.29 3.83
C LEU A 460 24.95 -23.77 3.41
N SER A 461 24.03 -24.05 2.51
CA SER A 461 23.70 -25.40 2.04
C SER A 461 23.10 -25.37 0.65
N ASP A 462 22.74 -26.54 0.11
CA ASP A 462 22.07 -26.65 -1.19
C ASP A 462 20.77 -25.83 -1.31
N TYR A 463 20.14 -25.50 -0.18
CA TYR A 463 18.88 -24.78 -0.11
C TYR A 463 19.00 -23.39 0.52
N ILE A 464 20.18 -23.02 1.01
CA ILE A 464 20.44 -21.75 1.70
C ILE A 464 21.72 -21.17 1.15
N HIS A 465 21.60 -20.17 0.27
CA HIS A 465 22.74 -19.58 -0.41
C HIS A 465 22.43 -18.12 -0.80
N PRO A 466 23.32 -17.15 -0.56
CA PRO A 466 23.02 -15.73 -0.75
C PRO A 466 22.97 -15.31 -2.23
N VAL A 467 22.22 -14.24 -2.51
CA VAL A 467 22.18 -13.57 -3.82
C VAL A 467 23.23 -12.47 -3.92
N CYS A 468 23.71 -12.16 -5.13
CA CYS A 468 24.66 -11.06 -5.32
C CYS A 468 23.98 -9.69 -5.31
N LEU A 469 24.72 -8.67 -4.84
CA LEU A 469 24.31 -7.27 -4.95
C LEU A 469 25.02 -6.60 -6.15
N PRO A 470 24.27 -6.03 -7.10
CA PRO A 470 24.81 -5.57 -8.38
C PRO A 470 25.57 -4.24 -8.27
N THR A 471 26.32 -3.89 -9.32
CA THR A 471 26.86 -2.54 -9.53
C THR A 471 25.97 -1.75 -10.51
N LYS A 472 26.16 -0.43 -10.59
CA LYS A 472 25.43 0.43 -11.54
C LYS A 472 25.59 -0.06 -12.98
N GLU A 473 26.83 -0.38 -13.38
CA GLU A 473 27.18 -0.77 -14.75
C GLU A 473 26.55 -2.12 -15.14
N LEU A 474 26.49 -3.06 -14.20
CA LEU A 474 25.84 -4.35 -14.43
C LEU A 474 24.33 -4.16 -14.64
N VAL A 475 23.66 -3.39 -13.78
CA VAL A 475 22.22 -3.14 -13.91
C VAL A 475 21.92 -2.46 -15.24
N GLN A 476 22.68 -1.43 -15.60
CA GLN A 476 22.52 -0.74 -16.89
C GLN A 476 22.63 -1.71 -18.07
N ARG A 477 23.66 -2.58 -18.08
CA ARG A 477 23.82 -3.59 -19.15
C ARG A 477 22.65 -4.56 -19.24
N LEU A 478 22.19 -5.09 -18.09
CA LEU A 478 21.09 -6.06 -18.04
C LEU A 478 19.76 -5.43 -18.49
N MET A 479 19.50 -4.18 -18.10
CA MET A 479 18.31 -3.44 -18.50
C MET A 479 18.33 -3.11 -19.99
N LEU A 480 19.46 -2.60 -20.52
CA LEU A 480 19.62 -2.24 -21.94
C LEU A 480 19.54 -3.45 -22.88
N ALA A 481 19.99 -4.62 -22.43
CA ALA A 481 19.87 -5.86 -23.20
C ALA A 481 18.42 -6.37 -23.32
N GLY A 482 17.47 -5.79 -22.58
CA GLY A 482 16.07 -6.21 -22.58
C GLY A 482 15.84 -7.56 -21.89
N TYR A 483 16.76 -7.99 -21.02
CA TYR A 483 16.58 -9.22 -20.26
C TYR A 483 15.47 -9.06 -19.21
N LYS A 484 14.78 -10.16 -18.94
CA LYS A 484 13.74 -10.20 -17.92
C LYS A 484 14.36 -10.38 -16.54
N GLY A 485 13.66 -9.89 -15.52
CA GLY A 485 13.92 -10.29 -14.15
C GLY A 485 12.98 -11.39 -13.70
N ARG A 486 13.31 -11.98 -12.56
CA ARG A 486 12.52 -13.01 -11.90
C ARG A 486 12.15 -12.56 -10.50
N VAL A 487 10.87 -12.70 -10.17
CA VAL A 487 10.35 -12.55 -8.81
C VAL A 487 10.02 -13.92 -8.25
N THR A 488 10.33 -14.15 -6.97
CA THR A 488 9.97 -15.39 -6.27
C THR A 488 9.28 -15.09 -4.95
N GLY A 489 8.28 -15.90 -4.60
CA GLY A 489 7.58 -15.72 -3.33
C GLY A 489 6.37 -16.63 -3.14
N TRP A 490 5.67 -16.39 -2.03
CA TRP A 490 4.46 -17.14 -1.66
C TRP A 490 3.26 -16.21 -1.50
N GLY A 491 3.29 -15.06 -2.19
CA GLY A 491 2.20 -14.12 -2.27
C GLY A 491 0.98 -14.70 -2.97
N ASN A 492 -0.11 -13.94 -2.93
CA ASN A 492 -1.36 -14.32 -3.57
C ASN A 492 -1.17 -14.51 -5.07
N LEU A 493 -1.74 -15.56 -5.64
CA LEU A 493 -1.67 -15.79 -7.09
C LEU A 493 -2.54 -14.81 -7.90
N LYS A 494 -3.47 -14.12 -7.24
CA LYS A 494 -4.44 -13.21 -7.84
C LYS A 494 -4.77 -12.07 -6.88
N GLU A 495 -5.19 -10.93 -7.43
CA GLU A 495 -5.74 -9.83 -6.64
C GLU A 495 -6.98 -10.33 -5.87
N THR A 496 -6.92 -10.30 -4.54
CA THR A 496 -8.02 -10.79 -3.69
C THR A 496 -8.31 -9.86 -2.51
N TRP A 497 -9.60 -9.64 -2.27
CA TRP A 497 -10.14 -8.81 -1.19
C TRP A 497 -9.71 -9.28 0.21
N ALA A 498 -9.57 -10.58 0.40
CA ALA A 498 -9.16 -11.19 1.66
C ALA A 498 -7.97 -12.11 1.43
N THR A 499 -6.97 -12.01 2.30
CA THR A 499 -5.86 -12.97 2.37
C THR A 499 -6.41 -14.25 3.01
N SER A 500 -7.21 -15.01 2.25
CA SER A 500 -7.63 -16.34 2.71
C SER A 500 -6.43 -17.27 2.59
N PRO A 501 -6.12 -18.08 3.62
CA PRO A 501 -5.10 -19.13 3.53
C PRO A 501 -5.29 -20.08 2.34
N SER A 502 -6.51 -20.15 1.78
CA SER A 502 -6.88 -20.92 0.58
C SER A 502 -6.34 -20.34 -0.74
N ASN A 503 -6.00 -19.05 -0.78
CA ASN A 503 -5.55 -18.35 -2.00
C ASN A 503 -4.02 -18.23 -2.10
N LEU A 504 -3.32 -18.59 -1.03
CA LEU A 504 -1.85 -18.56 -0.97
C LEU A 504 -1.28 -19.88 -1.51
N PRO A 505 -0.31 -19.83 -2.43
CA PRO A 505 0.28 -21.02 -3.02
C PRO A 505 0.93 -21.89 -1.94
N THR A 506 0.84 -23.21 -2.10
CA THR A 506 1.44 -24.18 -1.18
C THR A 506 2.95 -24.30 -1.39
N VAL A 507 3.39 -24.04 -2.62
CA VAL A 507 4.77 -24.14 -3.11
C VAL A 507 5.28 -22.75 -3.48
N LEU A 508 6.60 -22.54 -3.38
CA LEU A 508 7.24 -21.31 -3.83
C LEU A 508 6.92 -21.07 -5.30
N GLN A 509 6.44 -19.87 -5.63
CA GLN A 509 6.18 -19.47 -7.01
C GLN A 509 7.35 -18.69 -7.56
N GLN A 510 7.49 -18.72 -8.89
CA GLN A 510 8.37 -17.85 -9.64
C GLN A 510 7.64 -17.24 -10.83
N LEU A 511 8.06 -16.03 -11.21
CA LEU A 511 7.53 -15.32 -12.36
C LEU A 511 8.64 -14.52 -13.03
N ASN A 512 8.80 -14.71 -14.34
CA ASN A 512 9.71 -13.92 -15.16
C ASN A 512 8.94 -12.73 -15.74
N ILE A 513 9.38 -11.52 -15.43
CA ILE A 513 8.72 -10.27 -15.86
C ILE A 513 9.74 -9.32 -16.49
N PRO A 514 9.33 -8.59 -17.54
CA PRO A 514 10.20 -7.58 -18.12
C PRO A 514 10.23 -6.31 -17.29
N ILE A 515 11.33 -5.59 -17.41
CA ILE A 515 11.47 -4.24 -16.90
C ILE A 515 10.79 -3.27 -17.87
N VAL A 516 10.09 -2.28 -17.32
CA VAL A 516 9.37 -1.27 -18.08
C VAL A 516 10.20 0.02 -18.12
N GLU A 517 10.26 0.66 -19.28
CA GLU A 517 10.93 1.94 -19.47
C GLU A 517 10.43 3.00 -18.47
N HIS A 518 11.34 3.81 -17.97
CA HIS A 518 11.04 4.71 -16.86
C HIS A 518 9.97 5.76 -17.23
N ALA A 519 9.93 6.21 -18.49
CA ALA A 519 8.91 7.14 -18.99
C ALA A 519 7.50 6.52 -18.99
N ILE A 520 7.37 5.26 -19.42
CA ILE A 520 6.11 4.52 -19.42
C ILE A 520 5.66 4.24 -17.99
N CYS A 521 6.59 3.83 -17.12
CA CYS A 521 6.36 3.63 -15.69
C CYS A 521 5.77 4.89 -15.04
N LYS A 522 6.37 6.06 -15.28
CA LYS A 522 5.87 7.36 -14.78
C LYS A 522 4.49 7.72 -15.33
N ALA A 523 4.24 7.47 -16.62
CA ALA A 523 2.94 7.76 -17.23
C ALA A 523 1.82 6.85 -16.71
N SER A 524 2.15 5.65 -16.24
CA SER A 524 1.18 4.67 -15.76
C SER A 524 0.53 5.06 -14.42
N THR A 525 1.11 5.98 -13.64
CA THR A 525 0.61 6.31 -12.30
C THR A 525 0.61 7.81 -11.99
N LYS A 526 -0.23 8.23 -11.04
CA LYS A 526 -0.23 9.59 -10.48
C LYS A 526 0.77 9.74 -9.34
N VAL A 527 1.24 8.63 -8.76
CA VAL A 527 2.24 8.64 -7.68
C VAL A 527 3.59 9.05 -8.26
N LYS A 528 4.33 9.91 -7.53
CA LYS A 528 5.64 10.37 -7.99
C LYS A 528 6.65 9.22 -7.96
N VAL A 529 7.01 8.70 -9.13
CA VAL A 529 8.08 7.71 -9.32
C VAL A 529 9.44 8.41 -9.34
N THR A 530 10.36 7.95 -8.49
CA THR A 530 11.72 8.47 -8.36
C THR A 530 12.72 7.59 -9.12
N ASP A 531 13.94 8.07 -9.31
CA ASP A 531 15.03 7.30 -9.94
C ASP A 531 15.54 6.13 -9.06
N ASN A 532 15.10 6.04 -7.80
CA ASN A 532 15.31 4.90 -6.91
C ASN A 532 14.30 3.77 -7.12
N MET A 533 13.34 3.95 -8.02
CA MET A 533 12.30 2.98 -8.33
C MET A 533 12.38 2.57 -9.80
N PHE A 534 11.91 1.37 -10.09
CA PHE A 534 11.59 0.95 -11.46
C PHE A 534 10.30 0.15 -11.48
N CYS A 535 9.67 0.11 -12.64
CA CYS A 535 8.51 -0.74 -12.88
C CYS A 535 8.94 -2.03 -13.58
N ALA A 536 8.25 -3.12 -13.26
CA ALA A 536 8.33 -4.34 -14.05
C ALA A 536 6.95 -4.99 -14.14
N GLY A 537 6.64 -5.56 -15.31
CA GLY A 537 5.34 -6.13 -15.60
C GLY A 537 5.04 -6.13 -17.10
N TYR A 538 4.05 -6.91 -17.49
CA TYR A 538 3.61 -7.02 -18.87
C TYR A 538 2.68 -5.85 -19.26
N SER A 539 2.74 -5.42 -20.51
CA SER A 539 1.81 -4.44 -21.08
C SER A 539 0.45 -5.08 -21.39
N SER A 540 -0.59 -4.26 -21.59
CA SER A 540 -1.91 -4.75 -22.02
C SER A 540 -1.90 -5.44 -23.39
N GLU A 541 -0.90 -5.13 -24.23
CA GLU A 541 -0.73 -5.69 -25.57
C GLU A 541 -0.02 -7.05 -25.54
N ASP A 542 0.63 -7.38 -24.43
CA ASP A 542 1.33 -8.66 -24.27
C ASP A 542 0.34 -9.82 -24.15
N LEU A 543 0.65 -10.91 -24.86
CA LEU A 543 -0.09 -12.17 -24.73
C LEU A 543 0.14 -12.83 -23.36
N LYS A 544 1.23 -12.46 -22.66
CA LYS A 544 1.56 -12.91 -21.31
C LYS A 544 1.05 -11.93 -20.28
N ARG A 545 0.65 -12.45 -19.12
CA ARG A 545 0.17 -11.68 -17.98
C ARG A 545 0.75 -12.24 -16.68
N GLY A 546 0.80 -11.41 -15.66
CA GLY A 546 1.35 -11.77 -14.35
C GLY A 546 2.07 -10.59 -13.71
N ASP A 547 1.92 -10.51 -12.39
CA ASP A 547 2.50 -9.45 -11.57
C ASP A 547 2.87 -10.01 -10.19
N ALA A 548 3.80 -9.33 -9.49
CA ALA A 548 4.07 -9.62 -8.10
C ALA A 548 2.88 -9.17 -7.25
N CYS A 549 2.52 -9.97 -6.25
CA CYS A 549 1.29 -9.73 -5.49
C CYS A 549 1.51 -9.62 -3.99
N GLU A 550 0.42 -9.28 -3.29
CA GLU A 550 0.32 -9.29 -1.84
C GLU A 550 0.97 -10.54 -1.22
N GLY A 551 1.99 -10.34 -0.38
CA GLY A 551 2.78 -11.40 0.25
C GLY A 551 4.14 -11.67 -0.40
N ASP A 552 4.37 -11.20 -1.62
CA ASP A 552 5.70 -11.16 -2.26
C ASP A 552 6.48 -9.90 -1.89
N SER A 553 5.81 -8.89 -1.33
CA SER A 553 6.40 -7.65 -0.82
C SER A 553 7.64 -7.90 0.03
N GLY A 554 8.68 -7.11 -0.19
CA GLY A 554 10.01 -7.28 0.41
C GLY A 554 10.85 -8.41 -0.20
N GLY A 555 10.28 -9.26 -1.06
CA GLY A 555 10.97 -10.31 -1.78
C GLY A 555 11.94 -9.79 -2.86
N PRO A 556 12.78 -10.68 -3.40
CA PRO A 556 13.79 -10.27 -4.36
C PRO A 556 13.25 -10.21 -5.79
N PHE A 557 13.67 -9.18 -6.53
CA PHE A 557 13.67 -9.17 -7.99
C PHE A 557 15.10 -9.42 -8.46
N VAL A 558 15.33 -10.58 -9.09
CA VAL A 558 16.67 -11.04 -9.49
C VAL A 558 16.83 -11.11 -11.00
N MET A 559 18.04 -10.87 -11.48
CA MET A 559 18.42 -11.05 -12.88
C MET A 559 19.68 -11.91 -12.96
N LYS A 560 19.78 -12.72 -14.01
CA LYS A 560 20.95 -13.54 -14.27
C LYS A 560 21.88 -12.81 -15.23
N SER A 561 23.15 -12.70 -14.86
CA SER A 561 24.18 -12.11 -15.70
C SER A 561 24.73 -13.15 -16.68
N PRO A 562 24.72 -12.89 -18.00
CA PRO A 562 25.31 -13.79 -18.98
C PRO A 562 26.85 -13.80 -18.92
N ASP A 563 27.47 -12.77 -18.35
CA ASP A 563 28.93 -12.57 -18.38
C ASP A 563 29.67 -13.48 -17.39
N ASP A 564 29.10 -13.66 -16.19
CA ASP A 564 29.67 -14.44 -15.10
C ASP A 564 28.75 -15.56 -14.59
N ASN A 565 27.57 -15.71 -15.22
CA ASN A 565 26.57 -16.72 -14.91
C ASN A 565 26.06 -16.65 -13.45
N ARG A 566 26.11 -15.48 -12.81
CA ARG A 566 25.62 -15.24 -11.44
C ARG A 566 24.24 -14.58 -11.41
N TRP A 567 23.53 -14.81 -10.32
CA TRP A 567 22.25 -14.14 -10.02
C TRP A 567 22.43 -12.92 -9.12
N TYR A 568 21.89 -11.79 -9.56
CA TYR A 568 21.98 -10.50 -8.91
C TYR A 568 20.60 -9.97 -8.53
N GLN A 569 20.45 -9.48 -7.30
CA GLN A 569 19.23 -8.82 -6.86
C GLN A 569 19.24 -7.36 -7.30
N VAL A 570 18.50 -7.05 -8.36
CA VAL A 570 18.39 -5.71 -8.95
C VAL A 570 17.33 -4.87 -8.22
N GLY A 571 16.29 -5.53 -7.70
CA GLY A 571 15.18 -4.87 -7.03
C GLY A 571 14.68 -5.57 -5.76
N ILE A 572 13.88 -4.82 -5.00
CA ILE A 572 13.05 -5.32 -3.90
C ILE A 572 11.60 -5.07 -4.28
N VAL A 573 10.74 -6.09 -4.21
CA VAL A 573 9.29 -5.95 -4.44
C VAL A 573 8.73 -4.94 -3.41
N SER A 574 8.17 -3.83 -3.85
CA SER A 574 7.71 -2.76 -2.96
C SER A 574 6.18 -2.67 -2.92
N TRP A 575 5.56 -2.00 -3.89
CA TRP A 575 4.11 -1.74 -3.93
C TRP A 575 3.55 -1.80 -5.36
N GLY A 576 2.23 -1.70 -5.50
CA GLY A 576 1.52 -1.63 -6.79
C GLY A 576 0.11 -1.05 -6.64
N GLU A 577 -0.47 -0.56 -7.75
CA GLU A 577 -1.87 -0.08 -7.77
C GLU A 577 -2.90 -1.21 -7.95
N GLY A 578 -2.49 -2.45 -7.65
CA GLY A 578 -3.22 -3.70 -7.88
C GLY A 578 -2.26 -4.77 -8.39
N CYS A 579 -2.75 -5.98 -8.59
CA CYS A 579 -1.97 -7.03 -9.24
C CYS A 579 -2.49 -7.27 -10.66
N ASP A 580 -1.61 -7.27 -11.65
CA ASP A 580 -1.93 -7.69 -13.03
C ASP A 580 -3.11 -6.91 -13.64
N ARG A 581 -3.24 -5.62 -13.28
CA ARG A 581 -4.24 -4.71 -13.86
C ARG A 581 -3.72 -4.14 -15.18
N ASP A 582 -4.62 -3.92 -16.12
CA ASP A 582 -4.27 -3.31 -17.41
C ASP A 582 -3.60 -1.95 -17.21
N ASP A 583 -2.49 -1.74 -17.93
CA ASP A 583 -1.66 -0.54 -17.89
C ASP A 583 -1.17 -0.14 -16.49
N LYS A 584 -1.02 -1.13 -15.61
CA LYS A 584 -0.41 -1.01 -14.29
C LYS A 584 0.71 -2.01 -14.14
N TYR A 585 1.71 -1.64 -13.34
CA TYR A 585 2.92 -2.42 -13.13
C TYR A 585 3.23 -2.55 -11.64
N GLY A 586 4.02 -3.56 -11.29
CA GLY A 586 4.65 -3.65 -9.98
C GLY A 586 5.80 -2.65 -9.86
N PHE A 587 5.94 -2.02 -8.69
CA PHE A 587 7.01 -1.08 -8.38
C PHE A 587 8.06 -1.73 -7.49
N TYR A 588 9.33 -1.49 -7.84
CA TYR A 588 10.48 -2.11 -7.21
C TYR A 588 11.50 -1.07 -6.79
N THR A 589 12.11 -1.25 -5.61
CA THR A 589 13.21 -0.39 -5.14
C THR A 589 14.53 -0.84 -5.76
N HIS A 590 15.27 0.07 -6.41
CA HIS A 590 16.59 -0.20 -6.98
C HIS A 590 17.64 -0.49 -5.90
N VAL A 591 18.27 -1.66 -5.97
CA VAL A 591 19.25 -2.09 -4.96
C VAL A 591 20.63 -1.47 -5.16
N PHE A 592 21.08 -1.27 -6.41
CA PHE A 592 22.44 -0.78 -6.67
C PHE A 592 22.68 0.63 -6.10
N ARG A 593 21.67 1.52 -6.16
CA ARG A 593 21.74 2.88 -5.60
C ARG A 593 21.91 2.89 -4.08
N LEU A 594 21.54 1.81 -3.42
CA LEU A 594 21.53 1.68 -1.96
C LEU A 594 22.69 0.83 -1.46
N LYS A 595 23.56 0.31 -2.34
CA LYS A 595 24.66 -0.60 -1.98
C LYS A 595 25.66 0.03 -1.00
N LYS A 596 25.95 1.33 -1.14
CA LYS A 596 26.84 2.06 -0.21
C LYS A 596 26.17 2.32 1.13
N TRP A 597 24.87 2.62 1.15
CA TRP A 597 24.08 2.63 2.39
C TRP A 597 24.12 1.28 3.10
N ILE A 598 23.99 0.16 2.37
CA ILE A 598 24.08 -1.19 2.94
C ILE A 598 25.44 -1.36 3.63
N ARG A 599 26.54 -1.07 2.93
CA ARG A 599 27.90 -1.19 3.48
C ARG A 599 28.07 -0.34 4.73
N LYS A 600 27.74 0.96 4.67
CA LYS A 600 27.81 1.86 5.82
C LYS A 600 26.96 1.40 6.99
N SER A 601 25.85 0.70 6.75
CA SER A 601 24.94 0.20 7.78
C SER A 601 25.45 -1.07 8.46
N ILE A 602 26.20 -1.89 7.72
CA ILE A 602 26.81 -3.13 8.20
C ILE A 602 28.10 -2.84 8.97
N GLU A 603 28.89 -1.87 8.53
CA GLU A 603 30.13 -1.41 9.19
C GLU A 603 29.89 -0.55 10.45
N ARG A 604 28.64 -0.36 10.87
CA ARG A 604 28.27 0.35 12.10
C ARG A 604 28.64 -0.44 13.34
#